data_AF-A0A1G4EQL9-F1
#
_entry.id   AF-A0A1G4EQL9-F1
#
_cell.length_a   1.000
_cell.length_b   1.000
_cell.length_c   1.000
_cell.angle_alpha   90.00
_cell.angle_beta   90.00
_cell.angle_gamma   90.00
#
_symmetry.space_group_name_H-M   'P 1'
#
loop_
_entity.id
_entity.type
_entity.pdbx_description
1 polymer ?
#
loop_
_entity_poly.entity_id
_entity_poly.type
_entity_poly.pdbx_seq_one_letter_code
_entity_poly.pdbx_strand_id
1 'polypeptide(L)'
;MTIIGMLHHRKDPNDVKKAYTYAAVAKAEGVDFFYFTLGKVNIETEKILGKTYENGKWVEQEFSFPDVIYNASVHISDKNQQIYDHLYEKVPFTSHSIGNKLSVYNRINRAKKFKQYLIPFYELNDVNKFFDMINRYEKLIIKPISGHQGSGIVFIEKNGMNYSMNESEQISSMNKKQLRSFISDKIQEQGYIVQQFISCQMKSGHVYDFRLHVQRNGEGRWVVTSIFPRIGPLGSVVSNMAKGGYSTYLDVFLKAEFDND
;
A
#
# COMPACT_ATOMS: atom_id res chain seq x y z
N MET A 1 -18.67 -5.99 -27.59
CA MET A 1 -17.27 -6.13 -27.16
C MET A 1 -17.13 -5.35 -25.87
N THR A 2 -16.55 -5.92 -24.82
CA THR A 2 -16.46 -5.24 -23.51
C THR A 2 -15.44 -4.10 -23.60
N ILE A 3 -15.78 -2.95 -23.04
CA ILE A 3 -14.93 -1.76 -22.98
C ILE A 3 -14.49 -1.53 -21.53
N ILE A 4 -13.17 -1.47 -21.32
CA ILE A 4 -12.54 -1.19 -20.03
C ILE A 4 -11.96 0.23 -20.03
N GLY A 5 -12.42 1.06 -19.09
CA GLY A 5 -11.82 2.37 -18.84
C GLY A 5 -10.85 2.32 -17.66
N MET A 6 -9.57 2.61 -17.89
CA MET A 6 -8.61 2.81 -16.80
C MET A 6 -8.67 4.25 -16.29
N LEU A 7 -9.26 4.42 -15.09
CA LEU A 7 -9.33 5.70 -14.42
C LEU A 7 -8.06 5.94 -13.59
N HIS A 8 -7.40 7.08 -13.83
CA HIS A 8 -6.19 7.46 -13.12
C HIS A 8 -6.11 8.97 -12.87
N HIS A 9 -5.30 9.40 -11.88
CA HIS A 9 -5.12 10.81 -11.53
C HIS A 9 -4.08 11.53 -12.41
N ARG A 10 -3.07 10.83 -12.92
CA ARG A 10 -2.05 11.40 -13.84
C ARG A 10 -2.66 11.63 -15.23
N LYS A 11 -2.30 12.73 -15.88
CA LYS A 11 -2.86 13.08 -17.21
C LYS A 11 -2.19 12.31 -18.35
N ASP A 12 -0.90 12.04 -18.23
CA ASP A 12 -0.13 11.33 -19.26
C ASP A 12 0.00 9.84 -18.90
N PRO A 13 -0.54 8.91 -19.71
CA PRO A 13 -0.35 7.49 -19.50
C PRO A 13 1.11 7.02 -19.65
N ASN A 14 1.99 7.79 -20.31
CA ASN A 14 3.42 7.45 -20.36
C ASN A 14 4.09 7.49 -18.97
N ASP A 15 3.58 8.31 -18.05
CA ASP A 15 4.03 8.38 -16.66
C ASP A 15 3.50 7.21 -15.81
N VAL A 16 2.68 6.33 -16.41
CA VAL A 16 2.01 5.23 -15.75
C VAL A 16 2.44 3.94 -16.42
N LYS A 17 3.57 3.35 -16.00
CA LYS A 17 4.12 2.10 -16.58
C LYS A 17 3.07 1.00 -16.79
N LYS A 18 2.11 0.89 -15.87
CA LYS A 18 1.01 -0.08 -15.96
C LYS A 18 0.03 0.20 -17.09
N ALA A 19 -0.21 1.45 -17.49
CA ALA A 19 -1.18 1.77 -18.53
C ALA A 19 -0.84 1.06 -19.86
N TYR A 20 0.44 1.06 -20.25
CA TYR A 20 0.91 0.33 -21.43
C TYR A 20 0.70 -1.18 -21.28
N THR A 21 1.11 -1.78 -20.15
CA THR A 21 0.93 -3.21 -19.91
C THR A 21 -0.53 -3.63 -20.01
N TYR A 22 -1.44 -2.82 -19.47
CA TYR A 22 -2.88 -3.11 -19.50
C TYR A 22 -3.45 -2.97 -20.92
N ALA A 23 -3.06 -1.93 -21.66
CA ALA A 23 -3.47 -1.78 -23.06
C ALA A 23 -2.97 -2.95 -23.93
N ALA A 24 -1.74 -3.41 -23.72
CA ALA A 24 -1.17 -4.54 -24.44
C ALA A 24 -1.92 -5.86 -24.15
N VAL A 25 -2.22 -6.13 -22.88
CA VAL A 25 -3.00 -7.31 -22.48
C VAL A 25 -4.42 -7.22 -23.02
N ALA A 26 -5.10 -6.07 -22.89
CA ALA A 26 -6.45 -5.89 -23.42
C ALA A 26 -6.51 -6.16 -24.92
N LYS A 27 -5.55 -5.67 -25.70
CA LYS A 27 -5.42 -5.95 -27.13
C LYS A 27 -5.21 -7.45 -27.42
N ALA A 28 -4.39 -8.13 -26.63
CA ALA A 28 -4.14 -9.56 -26.79
C ALA A 28 -5.39 -10.40 -26.48
N GLU A 29 -6.20 -9.97 -25.52
CA GLU A 29 -7.46 -10.61 -25.12
C GLU A 29 -8.66 -10.19 -25.98
N GLY A 30 -8.48 -9.28 -26.95
CA GLY A 30 -9.57 -8.79 -27.81
C GLY A 30 -10.59 -7.91 -27.08
N VAL A 31 -10.15 -7.17 -26.06
CA VAL A 31 -10.98 -6.27 -25.25
C VAL A 31 -10.61 -4.82 -25.54
N ASP A 32 -11.62 -3.94 -25.64
CA ASP A 32 -11.39 -2.52 -25.83
C ASP A 32 -10.90 -1.87 -24.53
N PHE A 33 -9.88 -1.04 -24.64
CA PHE A 33 -9.25 -0.40 -23.48
C PHE A 33 -8.89 1.05 -23.78
N PHE A 34 -9.26 1.95 -22.88
CA PHE A 34 -8.79 3.33 -22.92
C PHE A 34 -8.42 3.85 -21.53
N TYR A 35 -7.50 4.80 -21.51
CA TYR A 35 -7.04 5.49 -20.31
C TYR A 35 -7.71 6.86 -20.20
N PHE A 36 -8.14 7.26 -19.01
CA PHE A 36 -8.74 8.58 -18.80
C PHE A 36 -8.54 9.12 -17.37
N THR A 37 -8.90 10.39 -17.20
CA THR A 37 -8.92 11.09 -15.90
C THR A 37 -10.28 11.73 -15.69
N LEU A 38 -10.70 11.95 -14.44
CA LEU A 38 -12.00 12.57 -14.13
C LEU A 38 -12.20 13.93 -14.83
N GLY A 39 -11.14 14.72 -15.01
CA GLY A 39 -11.22 16.03 -15.67
C GLY A 39 -11.51 15.99 -17.18
N LYS A 40 -11.63 14.81 -17.77
CA LYS A 40 -11.97 14.58 -19.19
C LYS A 40 -13.33 13.91 -19.38
N VAL A 41 -14.11 13.82 -18.30
CA VAL A 41 -15.46 13.24 -18.30
C VAL A 41 -16.47 14.37 -18.44
N ASN A 42 -17.39 14.24 -19.38
CA ASN A 42 -18.56 15.10 -19.52
C ASN A 42 -19.79 14.32 -19.06
N ILE A 43 -20.39 14.76 -17.95
CA ILE A 43 -21.58 14.13 -17.37
C ILE A 43 -22.82 14.35 -18.23
N GLU A 44 -22.97 15.54 -18.84
CA GLU A 44 -24.17 15.90 -19.60
C GLU A 44 -24.30 15.08 -20.89
N THR A 45 -23.17 14.82 -21.55
CA THR A 45 -23.13 14.02 -22.78
C THR A 45 -22.83 12.55 -22.55
N GLU A 46 -22.54 12.16 -21.30
CA GLU A 46 -22.02 10.83 -20.92
C GLU A 46 -20.83 10.38 -21.80
N LYS A 47 -19.94 11.33 -22.13
CA LYS A 47 -18.74 11.11 -22.94
C LYS A 47 -17.45 11.27 -22.13
N ILE A 48 -16.41 10.57 -22.55
CA ILE A 48 -15.09 10.62 -21.95
C ILE A 48 -14.06 10.83 -23.06
N LEU A 49 -13.26 11.89 -22.95
CA LEU A 49 -12.09 12.07 -23.80
C LEU A 49 -10.93 11.27 -23.21
N GLY A 50 -10.72 10.07 -23.77
CA GLY A 50 -9.76 9.08 -23.31
C GLY A 50 -8.58 8.91 -24.28
N LYS A 51 -7.65 8.01 -23.94
CA LYS A 51 -6.51 7.66 -24.79
C LYS A 51 -6.41 6.15 -25.00
N THR A 52 -6.31 5.71 -26.24
CA THR A 52 -6.01 4.31 -26.62
C THR A 52 -4.53 4.21 -27.00
N TYR A 53 -3.96 3.00 -26.91
CA TYR A 53 -2.58 2.76 -27.35
C TYR A 53 -2.56 2.10 -28.72
N GLU A 54 -2.15 2.85 -29.74
CA GLU A 54 -2.16 2.45 -31.14
C GLU A 54 -0.81 2.75 -31.78
N ASN A 55 -0.25 1.79 -32.52
CA ASN A 55 0.98 1.95 -33.29
C ASN A 55 2.14 2.59 -32.51
N GLY A 56 2.28 2.20 -31.23
CA GLY A 56 3.36 2.68 -30.36
C GLY A 56 3.07 4.01 -29.65
N LYS A 57 1.89 4.61 -29.83
CA LYS A 57 1.54 5.93 -29.31
C LYS A 57 0.18 5.93 -28.61
N TRP A 58 0.03 6.84 -27.66
CA TRP A 58 -1.27 7.13 -27.06
C TRP A 58 -2.03 8.13 -27.92
N VAL A 59 -3.20 7.74 -28.42
CA VAL A 59 -4.05 8.56 -29.30
C VAL A 59 -5.28 8.97 -28.53
N GLU A 60 -5.60 10.27 -28.54
CA GLU A 60 -6.80 10.79 -27.87
C GLU A 60 -8.04 10.52 -28.74
N GLN A 61 -9.09 9.98 -28.13
CA GLN A 61 -10.35 9.61 -28.78
C GLN A 61 -11.50 9.81 -27.79
N GLU A 62 -12.72 10.02 -28.32
CA GLU A 62 -13.92 10.14 -27.50
C GLU A 62 -14.62 8.79 -27.35
N PHE A 63 -14.99 8.47 -26.12
CA PHE A 63 -15.67 7.22 -25.75
C PHE A 63 -16.99 7.54 -25.04
N SER A 64 -17.97 6.66 -25.18
CA SER A 64 -19.06 6.57 -24.20
C SER A 64 -18.51 6.02 -22.88
N PHE A 65 -19.32 6.03 -21.82
CA PHE A 65 -18.94 5.37 -20.57
C PHE A 65 -18.60 3.88 -20.81
N PRO A 66 -17.54 3.35 -20.18
CA PRO A 66 -17.12 1.97 -20.36
C PRO A 66 -18.05 1.01 -19.63
N ASP A 67 -17.96 -0.29 -19.94
CA ASP A 67 -18.70 -1.33 -19.22
C ASP A 67 -18.16 -1.55 -17.80
N VAL A 68 -16.88 -1.26 -17.58
CA VAL A 68 -16.21 -1.39 -16.28
C VAL A 68 -15.06 -0.38 -16.15
N ILE A 69 -14.89 0.15 -14.94
CA ILE A 69 -13.80 1.06 -14.60
C ILE A 69 -12.74 0.35 -13.77
N TYR A 70 -11.53 0.25 -14.33
CA TYR A 70 -10.33 -0.10 -13.58
C TYR A 70 -9.77 1.15 -12.90
N ASN A 71 -10.18 1.38 -11.65
CA ASN A 71 -9.81 2.55 -10.86
C ASN A 71 -8.45 2.40 -10.17
N ALA A 72 -7.41 2.31 -11.00
CA ALA A 72 -6.03 2.02 -10.60
C ALA A 72 -5.46 3.00 -9.57
N SER A 73 -5.77 4.30 -9.70
CA SER A 73 -5.38 5.32 -8.75
C SER A 73 -6.21 6.58 -8.94
N VAL A 74 -7.20 6.76 -8.08
CA VAL A 74 -8.10 7.92 -8.13
C VAL A 74 -7.70 8.92 -7.07
N HIS A 75 -7.61 10.19 -7.47
CA HIS A 75 -7.53 11.30 -6.54
C HIS A 75 -8.86 12.05 -6.59
N ILE A 76 -9.63 11.90 -5.52
CA ILE A 76 -10.93 12.56 -5.37
C ILE A 76 -10.74 13.85 -4.58
N SER A 77 -11.27 14.95 -5.09
CA SER A 77 -11.33 16.25 -4.44
C SER A 77 -12.73 16.82 -4.61
N ASP A 78 -13.07 17.86 -3.85
CA ASP A 78 -14.39 18.50 -3.91
C ASP A 78 -14.78 18.92 -5.34
N LYS A 79 -13.80 19.25 -6.18
CA LYS A 79 -13.99 19.65 -7.58
C LYS A 79 -14.43 18.51 -8.50
N ASN A 80 -14.09 17.26 -8.19
CA ASN A 80 -14.35 16.11 -9.06
C ASN A 80 -15.24 15.03 -8.40
N GLN A 81 -15.69 15.28 -7.17
CA GLN A 81 -16.57 14.39 -6.41
C GLN A 81 -17.85 14.08 -7.19
N GLN A 82 -18.53 15.09 -7.73
CA GLN A 82 -19.77 14.90 -8.51
C GLN A 82 -19.56 14.01 -9.75
N ILE A 83 -18.44 14.17 -10.46
CA ILE A 83 -18.09 13.35 -11.63
C ILE A 83 -17.83 11.91 -11.19
N TYR A 84 -17.08 11.74 -10.11
CA TYR A 84 -16.78 10.42 -9.57
C TYR A 84 -18.06 9.68 -9.15
N ASP A 85 -18.94 10.34 -8.39
CA ASP A 85 -20.19 9.77 -7.92
C ASP A 85 -21.10 9.38 -9.09
N HIS A 86 -21.21 10.26 -10.09
CA HIS A 86 -21.98 9.96 -11.30
C HIS A 86 -21.45 8.72 -12.06
N LEU A 87 -20.13 8.60 -12.23
CA LEU A 87 -19.54 7.40 -12.82
C LEU A 87 -19.78 6.15 -11.96
N TYR A 88 -19.68 6.29 -10.63
CA TYR A 88 -19.83 5.20 -9.68
C TYR A 88 -21.26 4.65 -9.62
N GLU A 89 -22.26 5.51 -9.84
CA GLU A 89 -23.66 5.11 -9.96
C GLU A 89 -23.97 4.36 -11.26
N LYS A 90 -23.24 4.68 -12.34
CA LYS A 90 -23.53 4.20 -13.70
C LYS A 90 -22.70 3.00 -14.13
N VAL A 91 -21.45 2.91 -13.67
CA VAL A 91 -20.46 1.96 -14.15
C VAL A 91 -19.83 1.22 -12.97
N PRO A 92 -19.68 -0.11 -13.02
CA PRO A 92 -19.02 -0.86 -11.96
C PRO A 92 -17.52 -0.53 -11.86
N PHE A 93 -17.04 -0.33 -10.63
CA PHE A 93 -15.63 -0.11 -10.32
C PHE A 93 -15.00 -1.43 -9.83
N THR A 94 -13.76 -1.70 -10.24
CA THR A 94 -13.06 -2.94 -9.86
C THR A 94 -12.51 -2.96 -8.44
N SER A 95 -12.28 -1.79 -7.82
CA SER A 95 -11.64 -1.67 -6.51
C SER A 95 -12.40 -0.71 -5.60
N HIS A 96 -12.53 -1.07 -4.32
CA HIS A 96 -13.19 -0.23 -3.31
C HIS A 96 -12.26 -0.04 -2.11
N SER A 97 -12.27 1.17 -1.54
CA SER A 97 -11.48 1.47 -0.34
C SER A 97 -11.95 0.61 0.84
N ILE A 98 -11.01 -0.02 1.53
CA ILE A 98 -11.26 -0.77 2.77
C ILE A 98 -10.99 0.07 4.03
N GLY A 99 -10.62 1.34 3.84
CA GLY A 99 -10.24 2.30 4.89
C GLY A 99 -8.73 2.35 5.17
N ASN A 100 -8.36 3.06 6.23
CA ASN A 100 -6.97 3.27 6.64
C ASN A 100 -6.44 2.16 7.57
N LYS A 101 -5.18 2.24 7.98
CA LYS A 101 -4.51 1.23 8.82
C LYS A 101 -5.30 0.95 10.12
N LEU A 102 -5.77 2.00 10.79
CA LEU A 102 -6.51 1.90 12.05
C LEU A 102 -7.90 1.29 11.84
N SER A 103 -8.63 1.69 10.79
CA SER A 103 -9.96 1.15 10.51
C SER A 103 -9.89 -0.34 10.11
N VAL A 104 -8.90 -0.73 9.30
CA VAL A 104 -8.68 -2.14 8.92
C VAL A 104 -8.32 -2.97 10.15
N TYR A 105 -7.39 -2.50 10.99
CA TYR A 105 -7.02 -3.18 12.24
C TYR A 105 -8.25 -3.41 13.14
N ASN A 106 -9.05 -2.36 13.37
CA ASN A 106 -10.24 -2.43 14.20
C ASN A 106 -11.30 -3.38 13.62
N ARG A 107 -11.49 -3.39 12.30
CA ARG A 107 -12.40 -4.34 11.63
C ARG A 107 -11.97 -5.79 11.87
N ILE A 108 -10.68 -6.10 11.72
CA ILE A 108 -10.15 -7.46 11.96
C ILE A 108 -10.31 -7.84 13.44
N ASN A 109 -9.97 -6.93 14.36
CA ASN A 109 -10.09 -7.17 15.80
C ASN A 109 -11.54 -7.37 16.25
N ARG A 110 -12.51 -6.68 15.62
CA ARG A 110 -13.95 -6.87 15.88
C ARG A 110 -14.46 -8.20 15.34
N ALA A 111 -14.02 -8.60 14.14
CA ALA A 111 -14.43 -9.86 13.50
C ALA A 111 -13.91 -11.13 14.22
N LYS A 112 -12.92 -11.00 15.11
CA LYS A 112 -12.31 -12.05 15.95
C LYS A 112 -11.57 -13.17 15.22
N LYS A 113 -12.01 -13.58 14.02
CA LYS A 113 -11.46 -14.72 13.24
C LYS A 113 -9.94 -14.68 13.06
N PHE A 114 -9.37 -13.50 12.81
CA PHE A 114 -7.93 -13.32 12.59
C PHE A 114 -7.26 -12.47 13.67
N LYS A 115 -7.93 -12.25 14.81
CA LYS A 115 -7.43 -11.39 15.88
C LYS A 115 -6.06 -11.84 16.39
N GLN A 116 -5.83 -13.15 16.48
CA GLN A 116 -4.57 -13.72 16.98
C GLN A 116 -3.34 -13.37 16.13
N TYR A 117 -3.54 -13.03 14.85
CA TYR A 117 -2.47 -12.65 13.93
C TYR A 117 -2.21 -11.12 13.90
N LEU A 118 -3.01 -10.35 14.63
CA LEU A 118 -2.80 -8.90 14.72
C LEU A 118 -1.61 -8.60 15.61
N ILE A 119 -0.63 -7.89 15.04
CA ILE A 119 0.48 -7.34 15.81
C ILE A 119 -0.07 -6.24 16.73
N PRO A 120 0.27 -6.25 18.03
CA PRO A 120 -0.12 -5.20 18.97
C PRO A 120 0.12 -3.80 18.40
N PHE A 121 -0.92 -2.98 18.41
CA PHE A 121 -0.99 -1.70 17.70
C PHE A 121 -1.90 -0.74 18.46
N TYR A 122 -1.51 0.54 18.54
CA TYR A 122 -2.38 1.60 19.04
C TYR A 122 -1.98 2.97 18.46
N GLU A 123 -2.88 3.94 18.55
CA GLU A 123 -2.63 5.34 18.16
C GLU A 123 -1.71 6.05 19.16
N LEU A 124 -0.67 6.72 18.66
CA LEU A 124 0.29 7.41 19.51
C LEU A 124 -0.33 8.69 20.10
N ASN A 125 -0.95 8.57 21.28
CA ASN A 125 -1.59 9.68 21.98
C ASN A 125 -1.24 9.76 23.48
N ASP A 126 -0.46 8.80 23.99
CA ASP A 126 -0.07 8.73 25.40
C ASP A 126 1.39 8.24 25.52
N VAL A 127 2.22 9.08 26.15
CA VAL A 127 3.64 8.83 26.40
C VAL A 127 3.84 7.65 27.35
N ASN A 128 3.03 7.52 28.40
CA ASN A 128 3.16 6.44 29.37
C ASN A 128 2.81 5.11 28.72
N LYS A 129 1.74 5.07 27.91
CA LYS A 129 1.38 3.89 27.11
C LYS A 129 2.49 3.46 26.14
N PHE A 130 3.23 4.43 25.57
CA PHE A 130 4.43 4.13 24.79
C PHE A 130 5.51 3.45 25.64
N PHE A 131 5.79 3.99 26.82
CA PHE A 131 6.77 3.38 27.73
C PHE A 131 6.34 2.00 28.22
N ASP A 132 5.05 1.76 28.47
CA ASP A 132 4.53 0.43 28.80
C ASP A 132 4.78 -0.56 27.65
N MET A 133 4.55 -0.11 26.40
CA MET A 133 4.72 -0.95 25.22
C MET A 133 6.20 -1.25 24.94
N ILE A 134 7.11 -0.27 25.03
CA ILE A 134 8.55 -0.49 24.77
C ILE A 134 9.19 -1.32 25.87
N ASN A 135 8.71 -1.21 27.12
CA ASN A 135 9.16 -2.08 28.20
C ASN A 135 8.72 -3.52 28.02
N ARG A 136 7.57 -3.75 27.37
CA ARG A 136 7.04 -5.09 27.11
C ARG A 136 7.66 -5.77 25.90
N TYR A 137 7.92 -5.02 24.83
CA TYR A 137 8.32 -5.60 23.54
C TYR A 137 9.75 -5.26 23.10
N GLU A 138 10.42 -4.34 23.79
CA GLU A 138 11.79 -3.87 23.56
C GLU A 138 12.04 -3.17 22.22
N LYS A 139 11.34 -3.54 21.14
CA LYS A 139 11.46 -2.99 19.80
C LYS A 139 10.10 -2.53 19.30
N LEU A 140 9.98 -1.24 19.00
CA LEU A 140 8.77 -0.62 18.48
C LEU A 140 9.03 0.09 17.16
N ILE A 141 7.95 0.25 16.41
CA ILE A 141 7.93 1.02 15.17
C ILE A 141 6.81 2.06 15.26
N ILE A 142 7.16 3.31 14.98
CA ILE A 142 6.23 4.44 14.86
C ILE A 142 6.01 4.70 13.38
N LYS A 143 4.74 4.84 12.96
CA LYS A 143 4.37 5.04 11.56
C LYS A 143 3.27 6.10 11.44
N PRO A 144 3.25 6.90 10.37
CA PRO A 144 2.10 7.74 10.07
C PRO A 144 0.85 6.90 9.74
N ILE A 145 -0.32 7.34 10.17
CA ILE A 145 -1.63 6.77 9.81
C ILE A 145 -1.79 6.84 8.28
N SER A 146 -1.56 8.03 7.72
CA SER A 146 -1.53 8.33 6.29
C SER A 146 -0.09 8.46 5.81
N GLY A 147 0.34 7.54 4.95
CA GLY A 147 1.70 7.53 4.41
C GLY A 147 1.92 6.33 3.50
N HIS A 148 2.76 6.51 2.47
CA HIS A 148 3.11 5.50 1.48
C HIS A 148 4.61 5.21 1.51
N GLN A 149 5.00 4.03 1.04
CA GLN A 149 6.40 3.63 0.79
C GLN A 149 7.36 3.65 2.00
N GLY A 150 6.86 3.77 3.21
CA GLY A 150 7.67 3.73 4.43
C GLY A 150 8.32 5.08 4.80
N SER A 151 7.79 6.19 4.28
CA SER A 151 8.16 7.53 4.73
C SER A 151 7.65 7.80 6.16
N GLY A 152 8.44 8.52 6.96
CA GLY A 152 8.10 8.90 8.35
C GLY A 152 8.12 7.75 9.35
N ILE A 153 8.77 6.62 9.02
CA ILE A 153 8.91 5.49 9.94
C ILE A 153 10.08 5.73 10.88
N VAL A 154 9.83 5.51 12.18
CA VAL A 154 10.85 5.56 13.22
C VAL A 154 10.91 4.23 13.94
N PHE A 155 12.09 3.65 14.06
CA PHE A 155 12.34 2.43 14.83
C PHE A 155 12.96 2.79 16.16
N ILE A 156 12.46 2.20 17.24
CA ILE A 156 12.98 2.43 18.59
C ILE A 156 13.25 1.09 19.24
N GLU A 157 14.48 0.89 19.69
CA GLU A 157 14.92 -0.30 20.40
C GLU A 157 15.47 0.09 21.77
N LYS A 158 15.05 -0.63 22.81
CA LYS A 158 15.52 -0.46 24.18
C LYS A 158 16.77 -1.32 24.40
N ASN A 159 17.87 -0.66 24.77
CA ASN A 159 19.15 -1.29 25.07
C ASN A 159 19.50 -1.06 26.55
N GLY A 160 18.94 -1.89 27.43
CA GLY A 160 19.07 -1.74 28.88
C GLY A 160 18.42 -0.44 29.38
N MET A 161 19.23 0.53 29.80
CA MET A 161 18.78 1.85 30.27
C MET A 161 18.65 2.91 29.16
N ASN A 162 19.23 2.64 27.99
CA ASN A 162 19.26 3.55 26.85
C ASN A 162 18.34 3.04 25.73
N TYR A 163 18.16 3.87 24.71
CA TYR A 163 17.32 3.59 23.56
C TYR A 163 18.08 3.94 22.29
N SER A 164 18.03 3.10 21.27
CA SER A 164 18.46 3.44 19.92
C SER A 164 17.25 3.80 19.07
N MET A 165 17.36 4.90 18.33
CA MET A 165 16.38 5.32 17.35
C MET A 165 16.98 5.29 15.96
N ASN A 166 16.29 4.66 15.03
CA ASN A 166 16.61 4.73 13.60
C ASN A 166 15.46 5.45 12.88
N GLU A 167 15.76 6.64 12.36
CA GLU A 167 14.87 7.41 11.51
C GLU A 167 15.58 7.68 10.19
N SER A 168 14.99 7.25 9.08
CA SER A 168 15.58 7.43 7.74
C SER A 168 17.04 6.97 7.64
N GLU A 169 17.37 5.81 8.24
CA GLU A 169 18.71 5.19 8.23
C GLU A 169 19.76 5.93 9.09
N GLN A 170 19.36 6.97 9.82
CA GLN A 170 20.19 7.63 10.81
C GLN A 170 19.93 7.02 12.20
N ILE A 171 20.98 6.42 12.77
CA ILE A 171 20.93 5.81 14.10
C ILE A 171 21.42 6.83 15.13
N SER A 172 20.61 7.05 16.16
CA SER A 172 20.94 7.89 17.31
C SER A 172 20.69 7.12 18.61
N SER A 173 21.47 7.46 19.65
CA SER A 173 21.26 6.94 21.00
C SER A 173 20.58 8.00 21.85
N MET A 174 19.63 7.59 22.68
CA MET A 174 18.86 8.44 23.56
C MET A 174 18.78 7.86 24.97
N ASN A 175 18.80 8.73 25.96
CA ASN A 175 18.35 8.40 27.30
C ASN A 175 16.82 8.52 27.41
N LYS A 176 16.26 8.06 28.54
CA LYS A 176 14.80 8.09 28.79
C LYS A 176 14.18 9.49 28.70
N LYS A 177 14.89 10.55 29.10
CA LYS A 177 14.39 11.93 29.06
C LYS A 177 14.28 12.44 27.63
N GLN A 178 15.31 12.18 26.81
CA GLN A 178 15.32 12.52 25.38
C GLN A 178 14.21 11.79 24.63
N LEU A 179 14.07 10.48 24.85
CA LEU A 179 12.99 9.70 24.23
C LEU A 179 11.61 10.18 24.68
N ARG A 180 11.42 10.54 25.95
CA ARG A 180 10.16 11.10 26.44
C ARG A 180 9.79 12.38 25.69
N SER A 181 10.75 13.29 25.51
CA SER A 181 10.55 14.53 24.75
C SER A 181 10.16 14.24 23.30
N PHE A 182 10.92 13.39 22.62
CA PHE A 182 10.65 13.00 21.24
C PHE A 182 9.25 12.44 21.05
N ILE A 183 8.81 11.55 21.96
CA ILE A 183 7.47 10.96 21.89
C ILE A 183 6.38 12.01 22.19
N SER A 184 6.62 12.92 23.14
CA SER A 184 5.71 14.04 23.39
C SER A 184 5.54 14.91 22.14
N ASP A 185 6.62 15.22 21.43
CA ASP A 185 6.57 16.02 20.20
C ASP A 185 5.80 15.28 19.09
N LYS A 186 6.06 13.97 18.92
CA LYS A 186 5.33 13.13 17.95
C LYS A 186 3.83 13.01 18.25
N ILE A 187 3.43 13.04 19.52
CA ILE A 187 2.01 13.10 19.90
C ILE A 187 1.39 14.42 19.46
N GLN A 188 2.11 15.55 19.59
CA GLN A 188 1.62 16.87 19.15
C GLN A 188 1.47 16.96 17.63
N GLU A 189 2.32 16.29 16.87
CA GLU A 189 2.17 16.19 15.40
C GLU A 189 0.87 15.47 14.99
N GLN A 190 0.31 14.63 15.87
CA GLN A 190 -0.85 13.76 15.63
C GLN A 190 -0.65 12.80 14.45
N GLY A 191 -1.59 11.86 14.29
CA GLY A 191 -1.60 11.01 13.10
C GLY A 191 -0.52 9.93 13.04
N TYR A 192 0.03 9.52 14.19
CA TYR A 192 0.98 8.40 14.29
C TYR A 192 0.39 7.21 15.03
N ILE A 193 0.94 6.03 14.74
CA ILE A 193 0.63 4.78 15.42
C ILE A 193 1.93 4.16 15.92
N VAL A 194 1.81 3.40 17.00
CA VAL A 194 2.89 2.58 17.56
C VAL A 194 2.50 1.12 17.40
N GLN A 195 3.45 0.33 16.93
CA GLN A 195 3.28 -1.09 16.73
C GLN A 195 4.51 -1.83 17.26
N GLN A 196 4.33 -3.06 17.73
CA GLN A 196 5.46 -3.94 18.01
C GLN A 196 6.26 -4.15 16.72
N PHE A 197 7.58 -3.99 16.80
CA PHE A 197 8.42 -4.31 15.66
C PHE A 197 8.61 -5.83 15.58
N ILE A 198 8.22 -6.41 14.45
CA ILE A 198 8.47 -7.82 14.13
C ILE A 198 9.57 -7.84 13.09
N SER A 199 10.70 -8.46 13.44
CA SER A 199 11.81 -8.66 12.52
C SER A 199 11.76 -10.08 11.97
N CYS A 200 11.53 -10.21 10.67
CA CYS A 200 11.71 -11.46 9.95
C CYS A 200 13.03 -11.35 9.19
N GLN A 201 13.99 -12.21 9.52
CA GLN A 201 15.32 -12.21 8.92
C GLN A 201 15.63 -13.58 8.32
N MET A 202 16.24 -13.55 7.13
CA MET A 202 16.84 -14.71 6.50
C MET A 202 18.08 -15.15 7.27
N LYS A 203 18.56 -16.38 7.04
CA LYS A 203 19.83 -16.87 7.59
C LYS A 203 21.02 -15.98 7.21
N SER A 204 20.93 -15.31 6.07
CA SER A 204 21.92 -14.35 5.58
C SER A 204 21.85 -12.97 6.26
N GLY A 205 20.88 -12.73 7.16
CA GLY A 205 20.66 -11.46 7.85
C GLY A 205 19.79 -10.44 7.10
N HIS A 206 19.34 -10.74 5.87
CA HIS A 206 18.44 -9.87 5.12
C HIS A 206 17.02 -9.91 5.72
N VAL A 207 16.38 -8.74 5.84
CA VAL A 207 14.98 -8.66 6.29
C VAL A 207 14.02 -9.02 5.16
N TYR A 208 12.89 -9.65 5.49
CA TYR A 208 11.88 -9.98 4.48
C TYR A 208 10.44 -9.84 4.98
N ASP A 209 9.51 -9.73 4.04
CA ASP A 209 8.08 -9.96 4.28
C ASP A 209 7.44 -10.63 3.06
N PHE A 210 6.30 -11.29 3.24
CA PHE A 210 5.53 -11.85 2.12
C PHE A 210 4.45 -10.88 1.65
N ARG A 211 4.44 -10.61 0.34
CA ARG A 211 3.32 -9.94 -0.33
C ARG A 211 2.41 -10.98 -0.95
N LEU A 212 1.14 -10.96 -0.54
CA LEU A 212 0.08 -11.75 -1.15
C LEU A 212 -0.81 -10.81 -1.98
N HIS A 213 -1.03 -11.17 -3.24
CA HIS A 213 -2.06 -10.56 -4.08
C HIS A 213 -3.24 -11.51 -4.19
N VAL A 214 -4.43 -10.95 -4.01
CA VAL A 214 -5.70 -11.68 -4.09
C VAL A 214 -6.63 -10.93 -5.03
N GLN A 215 -7.41 -11.67 -5.82
CA GLN A 215 -8.41 -11.11 -6.73
C GLN A 215 -9.64 -12.01 -6.78
N ARG A 216 -10.77 -11.46 -7.23
CA ARG A 216 -11.92 -12.30 -7.56
C ARG A 216 -11.73 -12.88 -8.96
N ASN A 217 -11.96 -14.19 -9.11
CA ASN A 217 -11.95 -14.84 -10.42
C ASN A 217 -13.26 -14.55 -11.19
N GLY A 218 -13.43 -15.14 -12.38
CA GLY A 218 -14.64 -14.98 -13.20
C GLY A 218 -15.95 -15.46 -12.56
N GLU A 219 -15.89 -16.21 -11.46
CA GLU A 219 -17.05 -16.66 -10.69
C GLU A 219 -17.28 -15.79 -9.44
N GLY A 220 -16.52 -14.70 -9.29
CA GLY A 220 -16.59 -13.80 -8.14
C GLY A 220 -15.92 -14.34 -6.86
N ARG A 221 -15.19 -15.47 -6.92
CA ARG A 221 -14.52 -16.07 -5.77
C ARG A 221 -13.14 -15.47 -5.55
N TRP A 222 -12.81 -15.12 -4.32
CA TRP A 222 -11.46 -14.68 -3.95
C TRP A 222 -10.45 -15.81 -4.15
N VAL A 223 -9.42 -15.56 -4.93
CA VAL A 223 -8.29 -16.46 -5.18
C VAL A 223 -6.98 -15.75 -4.91
N VAL A 224 -5.95 -16.51 -4.54
CA VAL A 224 -4.58 -16.00 -4.44
C VAL A 224 -3.99 -15.94 -5.84
N THR A 225 -3.66 -14.74 -6.30
CA THR A 225 -3.05 -14.52 -7.61
C THR A 225 -1.55 -14.76 -7.57
N SER A 226 -0.88 -14.27 -6.53
CA SER A 226 0.56 -14.40 -6.38
C SER A 226 0.95 -14.21 -4.92
N ILE A 227 1.94 -14.98 -4.48
CA ILE A 227 2.66 -14.74 -3.24
C ILE A 227 4.13 -14.61 -3.57
N PHE A 228 4.78 -13.56 -3.09
CA PHE A 228 6.20 -13.38 -3.28
C PHE A 228 6.87 -12.74 -2.06
N PRO A 229 8.03 -13.23 -1.61
CA PRO A 229 8.86 -12.54 -0.63
C PRO A 229 9.38 -11.23 -1.21
N ARG A 230 9.41 -10.21 -0.38
CA ARG A 230 10.12 -8.96 -0.62
C ARG A 230 11.30 -8.95 0.35
N ILE A 231 12.51 -8.85 -0.19
CA ILE A 231 13.75 -8.97 0.57
C ILE A 231 14.44 -7.61 0.55
N GLY A 232 14.68 -7.04 1.72
CA GLY A 232 15.39 -5.78 1.88
C GLY A 232 16.91 -6.00 1.84
N PRO A 233 17.71 -4.97 1.53
CA PRO A 233 19.17 -5.07 1.53
C PRO A 233 19.71 -5.35 2.94
N LEU A 234 20.91 -5.92 3.02
CA LEU A 234 21.57 -6.22 4.29
C LEU A 234 21.71 -4.95 5.15
N GLY A 235 21.42 -5.08 6.46
CA GLY A 235 21.43 -3.96 7.41
C GLY A 235 20.17 -3.07 7.35
N SER A 236 19.26 -3.29 6.40
CA SER A 236 17.99 -2.58 6.36
C SER A 236 17.02 -3.10 7.41
N VAL A 237 16.21 -2.18 7.94
CA VAL A 237 15.09 -2.48 8.83
C VAL A 237 13.77 -2.65 8.07
N VAL A 238 13.76 -2.40 6.76
CA VAL A 238 12.58 -2.54 5.89
C VAL A 238 12.87 -3.36 4.63
N SER A 239 11.93 -4.24 4.30
CA SER A 239 11.93 -5.10 3.11
C SER A 239 11.34 -4.42 1.86
N ASN A 240 11.22 -3.09 1.84
CA ASN A 240 10.55 -2.40 0.73
C ASN A 240 11.42 -2.42 -0.54
N MET A 241 10.90 -3.01 -1.62
CA MET A 241 11.59 -3.07 -2.93
C MET A 241 11.99 -1.69 -3.47
N ALA A 242 11.25 -0.63 -3.14
CA ALA A 242 11.60 0.73 -3.57
C ALA A 242 12.93 1.26 -2.98
N LYS A 243 13.45 0.61 -1.93
CA LYS A 243 14.73 0.94 -1.27
C LYS A 243 15.85 -0.03 -1.64
N GLY A 244 15.87 -0.52 -2.88
CA GLY A 244 16.91 -1.44 -3.37
C GLY A 244 16.70 -2.90 -2.94
N GLY A 245 15.51 -3.25 -2.47
CA GLY A 245 15.14 -4.65 -2.21
C GLY A 245 14.86 -5.43 -3.49
N TYR A 246 14.80 -6.75 -3.37
CA TYR A 246 14.52 -7.69 -4.47
C TYR A 246 13.42 -8.67 -4.09
N SER A 247 13.04 -9.54 -5.03
CA SER A 247 12.03 -10.57 -4.84
C SER A 247 12.46 -11.86 -5.54
N THR A 248 11.90 -12.99 -5.12
CA THR A 248 12.12 -14.31 -5.71
C THR A 248 10.80 -15.11 -5.67
N TYR A 249 10.80 -16.32 -6.20
CA TYR A 249 9.65 -17.21 -6.11
C TYR A 249 9.49 -17.76 -4.69
N LEU A 250 8.23 -17.94 -4.26
CA LEU A 250 7.91 -18.36 -2.90
C LEU A 250 8.51 -19.73 -2.56
N ASP A 251 8.37 -20.70 -3.45
CA ASP A 251 8.87 -22.06 -3.28
C ASP A 251 10.39 -22.09 -3.13
N VAL A 252 11.12 -21.36 -3.99
CA VAL A 252 12.58 -21.22 -3.91
C VAL A 252 12.99 -20.59 -2.58
N PHE A 253 12.27 -19.55 -2.14
CA PHE A 253 12.55 -18.89 -0.86
C PHE A 253 12.31 -19.81 0.32
N LEU A 254 11.14 -20.48 0.37
CA LEU A 254 10.80 -21.37 1.46
C LEU A 254 11.79 -22.53 1.56
N LYS A 255 12.22 -23.07 0.41
CA LYS A 255 13.23 -24.11 0.35
C LYS A 255 14.60 -23.64 0.87
N ALA A 256 15.04 -22.44 0.49
CA ALA A 256 16.33 -21.93 0.96
C ALA A 256 16.33 -21.65 2.47
N GLU A 257 15.24 -21.08 2.99
CA GLU A 257 15.21 -20.59 4.37
C GLU A 257 14.71 -21.62 5.39
N PHE A 258 13.84 -22.58 5.00
CA PHE A 258 13.12 -23.45 5.94
C PHE A 258 13.15 -24.96 5.64
N ASP A 259 13.79 -25.44 4.57
CA ASP A 259 13.75 -26.87 4.17
C ASP A 259 14.46 -27.83 5.15
N ASN A 260 15.06 -27.30 6.23
CA ASN A 260 15.70 -28.07 7.29
C ASN A 260 14.89 -28.08 8.61
N ASP A 261 13.64 -27.57 8.60
CA ASP A 261 12.72 -27.55 9.76
C ASP A 261 11.42 -28.33 9.48
#